data_AF-A0A658BNE6-F1
#
_entry.id   AF-A0A658BNE6-F1
#
_cell.length_a   1.000
_cell.length_b   1.000
_cell.length_c   1.000
_cell.angle_alpha   90.00
_cell.angle_beta   90.00
_cell.angle_gamma   90.00
#
_symmetry.space_group_name_H-M   'P 1'
#
loop_
_entity.id
_entity.type
_entity.pdbx_description
1 polymer ?
#
loop_
_entity_poly.entity_id
_entity_poly.type
_entity_poly.pdbx_seq_one_letter_code
_entity_poly.pdbx_strand_id
1 'polypeptide(L)'
;MSMAIDFRRWLGMGGVPPHDHPEAYEWERRLHWIMVAVALLAIPAFYLEMRQYDDPLRGFGIELDLFIFLAFSLETLWMLHVCRHKWLYLKYNWLNALIILGSGLGLAGLPGEWLPVVRLLRIAYVTLALARMIASLRLLLSARAVPYAFVLGSITLLASGAGFYWLEPTIHSFGEGLWLAFITGATVG
;
A
#
# COMPACT_ATOMS: atom_id res chain seq x y z
N MET A 1 14.75 -18.71 -16.42
CA MET A 1 13.83 -18.45 -15.29
C MET A 1 14.40 -17.29 -14.43
N SER A 2 14.46 -16.05 -14.95
CA SER A 2 15.15 -14.93 -14.26
C SER A 2 14.54 -13.53 -14.46
N MET A 3 13.25 -13.39 -14.79
CA MET A 3 12.64 -12.06 -15.03
C MET A 3 11.93 -11.48 -13.80
N ALA A 4 11.73 -12.26 -12.74
CA ALA A 4 11.01 -11.81 -11.53
C ALA A 4 11.88 -11.00 -10.54
N ILE A 5 13.21 -11.12 -10.63
CA ILE A 5 14.16 -10.45 -9.72
C ILE A 5 14.34 -8.97 -10.08
N ASP A 6 14.12 -8.59 -11.34
CA ASP A 6 14.36 -7.21 -11.82
C ASP A 6 13.26 -6.23 -11.38
N PHE A 7 11.99 -6.65 -11.45
CA PHE A 7 10.87 -5.78 -11.13
C PHE A 7 10.83 -5.37 -9.64
N ARG A 8 11.20 -6.29 -8.73
CA ARG A 8 11.28 -5.99 -7.28
C ARG A 8 12.36 -4.96 -6.96
N ARG A 9 13.52 -5.07 -7.61
CA ARG A 9 14.62 -4.11 -7.46
C ARG A 9 14.24 -2.75 -8.04
N TRP A 10 13.58 -2.74 -9.19
CA TRP A 10 13.11 -1.50 -9.82
C TRP A 10 12.07 -0.77 -8.96
N LEU A 11 11.15 -1.51 -8.31
CA LEU A 11 10.17 -0.96 -7.38
C LEU A 11 10.74 -0.53 -6.01
N GLY A 12 12.03 -0.78 -5.73
CA GLY A 12 12.63 -0.43 -4.45
C GLY A 12 12.21 -1.32 -3.29
N MET A 13 11.89 -2.58 -3.59
CA MET A 13 11.63 -3.67 -2.63
C MET A 13 12.53 -4.86 -2.96
N GLY A 14 13.80 -4.58 -3.27
CA GLY A 14 14.76 -5.59 -3.69
C GLY A 14 15.18 -6.54 -2.56
N GLY A 15 14.83 -6.23 -1.31
CA GLY A 15 15.12 -7.06 -0.16
C GLY A 15 16.61 -7.09 0.20
N VAL A 16 17.04 -8.18 0.84
CA VAL A 16 18.45 -8.40 1.20
C VAL A 16 19.28 -8.78 -0.04
N PRO A 17 20.50 -8.23 -0.23
CA PRO A 17 21.36 -8.60 -1.36
C PRO A 17 21.67 -10.10 -1.43
N PRO A 18 21.93 -10.68 -2.62
CA PRO A 18 22.30 -12.10 -2.74
C PRO A 18 23.63 -12.37 -2.01
N HIS A 19 23.68 -13.45 -1.22
CA HIS A 19 24.84 -13.89 -0.41
C HIS A 19 25.12 -13.07 0.86
N ASP A 20 24.11 -12.38 1.41
CA ASP A 20 24.20 -11.80 2.76
C ASP A 20 23.91 -12.85 3.85
N HIS A 21 24.00 -12.46 5.12
CA HIS A 21 23.77 -13.36 6.25
C HIS A 21 22.40 -14.07 6.19
N PRO A 22 22.31 -15.37 6.54
CA PRO A 22 21.04 -16.11 6.54
C PRO A 22 19.98 -15.48 7.46
N GLU A 23 20.42 -14.90 8.58
CA GLU A 23 19.54 -14.19 9.53
C GLU A 23 18.85 -12.96 8.91
N ALA A 24 19.50 -12.28 7.96
CA ALA A 24 18.93 -11.11 7.30
C ALA A 24 17.68 -11.46 6.49
N TYR A 25 17.65 -12.63 5.85
CA TYR A 25 16.49 -13.09 5.07
C TYR A 25 15.30 -13.47 5.95
N GLU A 26 15.53 -14.02 7.14
CA GLU A 26 14.45 -14.34 8.08
C GLU A 26 13.80 -13.09 8.65
N TRP A 27 14.62 -12.11 9.05
CA TRP A 27 14.15 -10.81 9.52
C TRP A 27 13.43 -10.04 8.42
N GLU A 28 13.94 -10.04 7.19
CA GLU A 28 13.27 -9.42 6.04
C GLU A 28 11.85 -9.98 5.86
N ARG A 29 11.68 -11.31 5.88
CA ARG A 29 10.37 -11.94 5.69
C ARG A 29 9.37 -11.57 6.78
N ARG A 30 9.81 -11.50 8.04
CA ARG A 30 8.95 -11.14 9.18
C ARG A 30 8.58 -9.65 9.15
N LEU A 31 9.58 -8.78 8.96
CA LEU A 31 9.39 -7.34 8.93
C LEU A 31 8.57 -6.91 7.72
N HIS A 32 8.69 -7.59 6.57
CA HIS A 32 7.97 -7.23 5.35
C HIS A 32 6.45 -7.08 5.57
N TRP A 33 5.82 -8.08 6.21
CA TRP A 33 4.38 -8.04 6.48
C TRP A 33 3.98 -6.98 7.50
N ILE A 34 4.81 -6.76 8.51
CA ILE A 34 4.63 -5.69 9.49
C ILE A 34 4.67 -4.34 8.77
N MET A 35 5.63 -4.14 7.88
CA MET A 35 5.79 -2.89 7.12
C MET A 35 4.66 -2.66 6.12
N VAL A 36 4.05 -3.71 5.57
CA VAL A 36 2.84 -3.57 4.75
C VAL A 36 1.65 -3.08 5.60
N ALA A 37 1.48 -3.63 6.80
CA ALA A 37 0.44 -3.18 7.73
C ALA A 37 0.67 -1.74 8.19
N VAL A 38 1.92 -1.35 8.47
CA VAL A 38 2.29 0.03 8.80
C VAL A 38 2.04 0.97 7.62
N ALA A 39 2.40 0.56 6.39
CA ALA A 39 2.14 1.36 5.18
C ALA A 39 0.64 1.60 4.95
N LEU A 40 -0.20 0.62 5.28
CA LEU A 40 -1.66 0.76 5.20
C LEU A 40 -2.19 1.88 6.12
N LEU A 41 -1.54 2.11 7.28
CA LEU A 41 -1.90 3.18 8.19
C LEU A 41 -1.68 4.58 7.61
N ALA A 42 -0.92 4.72 6.51
CA ALA A 42 -0.77 6.00 5.82
C ALA A 42 -2.11 6.53 5.27
N ILE A 43 -3.07 5.63 4.95
CA ILE A 43 -4.41 6.02 4.47
C ILE A 43 -5.22 6.74 5.56
N PRO A 44 -5.47 6.13 6.75
CA PRO A 44 -6.19 6.82 7.81
C PRO A 44 -5.41 8.03 8.35
N ALA A 45 -4.08 7.99 8.41
CA ALA A 45 -3.27 9.15 8.81
C ALA A 45 -3.54 10.37 7.91
N PHE A 46 -3.52 10.17 6.59
CA PHE A 46 -3.83 11.22 5.62
C PHE A 46 -5.27 11.73 5.74
N TYR A 47 -6.24 10.84 5.95
CA TYR A 47 -7.64 11.22 6.10
C TYR A 47 -7.90 12.07 7.35
N LEU A 48 -7.26 11.71 8.47
CA LEU A 48 -7.40 12.44 9.74
C LEU A 48 -6.82 13.84 9.68
N GLU A 49 -5.78 14.04 8.88
CA GLU A 49 -5.21 15.37 8.68
C GLU A 49 -6.09 16.29 7.83
N MET A 50 -6.87 15.75 6.90
CA MET A 50 -7.83 16.54 6.11
C MET A 50 -8.97 17.12 6.96
N ARG A 51 -9.11 16.67 8.21
CA ARG A 51 -10.12 17.22 9.13
C ARG A 51 -9.79 18.63 9.59
N GLN A 52 -10.83 19.32 10.04
CA GLN A 52 -10.74 20.70 10.52
C GLN A 52 -9.72 20.82 11.66
N TYR A 53 -9.12 22.02 11.77
CA TYR A 53 -8.01 22.28 12.68
C TYR A 53 -8.34 22.01 14.16
N ASP A 54 -9.60 22.17 14.55
CA ASP A 54 -10.10 22.02 15.92
C ASP A 54 -10.59 20.60 16.27
N ASP A 55 -10.50 19.63 15.35
CA ASP A 55 -10.89 18.24 15.63
C ASP A 55 -9.76 17.54 16.42
N PRO A 56 -10.01 17.03 17.65
CA PRO A 56 -9.02 16.27 18.41
C PRO A 56 -8.50 15.03 17.67
N LEU A 57 -9.27 14.50 16.71
CA LEU A 57 -8.85 13.40 15.83
C LEU A 57 -7.72 13.79 14.87
N ARG A 58 -7.50 15.08 14.62
CA ARG A 58 -6.35 15.57 13.85
C ARG A 58 -5.03 15.31 14.56
N GLY A 59 -4.99 15.40 15.89
CA GLY A 59 -3.82 15.06 16.69
C GLY A 59 -3.42 13.59 16.51
N PHE A 60 -4.41 12.70 16.44
CA PHE A 60 -4.21 11.28 16.16
C PHE A 60 -3.58 11.02 14.78
N GLY A 61 -3.88 11.86 13.77
CA GLY A 61 -3.22 11.78 12.46
C GLY A 61 -1.71 12.02 12.53
N ILE A 62 -1.27 13.00 13.35
CA ILE A 62 0.15 13.30 13.56
C ILE A 62 0.84 12.16 14.31
N GLU A 63 0.17 11.58 15.32
CA GLU A 63 0.68 10.41 16.05
C GLU A 63 0.88 9.20 15.13
N LEU A 64 -0.06 8.96 14.20
CA LEU A 64 0.08 7.92 13.18
C LEU A 64 1.24 8.20 12.22
N ASP A 65 1.41 9.44 11.76
CA ASP A 65 2.55 9.82 10.91
C ASP A 65 3.89 9.59 11.64
N LEU A 66 3.97 9.94 12.92
CA LEU A 66 5.13 9.67 13.77
C LEU A 66 5.38 8.17 13.92
N PHE A 67 4.33 7.39 14.16
CA PHE A 67 4.41 5.94 14.26
C PHE A 67 4.94 5.32 12.97
N ILE A 68 4.43 5.74 11.80
CA ILE A 68 4.89 5.29 10.49
C ILE A 68 6.37 5.63 10.30
N PHE A 69 6.77 6.88 10.56
CA PHE A 69 8.15 7.32 10.45
C PHE A 69 9.09 6.46 11.32
N LEU A 70 8.72 6.24 12.59
CA LEU A 70 9.51 5.44 13.53
C LEU A 70 9.60 3.99 13.08
N ALA A 71 8.49 3.37 12.65
CA ALA A 71 8.47 1.99 12.20
C ALA A 71 9.38 1.76 10.99
N PHE A 72 9.30 2.62 9.95
CA PHE A 72 10.17 2.53 8.78
C PHE A 72 11.64 2.81 9.12
N SER A 73 11.88 3.78 10.01
CA SER A 73 13.24 4.12 10.46
C SER A 73 13.87 2.98 11.23
N LEU A 74 13.15 2.39 12.20
CA LEU A 74 13.63 1.26 13.01
C LEU A 74 13.87 0.02 12.17
N GLU A 75 12.96 -0.32 11.25
CA GLU A 75 13.16 -1.41 10.29
C GLU A 75 14.44 -1.20 9.48
N THR A 76 14.60 -0.01 8.89
CA THR A 76 15.76 0.30 8.05
C THR A 76 17.05 0.28 8.86
N LEU A 77 17.08 0.82 10.08
CA LEU A 77 18.25 0.79 10.96
C LEU A 77 18.61 -0.64 11.40
N TRP A 78 17.60 -1.45 11.75
CA TRP A 78 17.79 -2.85 12.10
C TRP A 78 18.40 -3.62 10.93
N MET A 79 17.83 -3.48 9.74
CA MET A 79 18.33 -4.15 8.55
C MET A 79 19.72 -3.64 8.14
N LEU A 80 20.04 -2.37 8.35
CA LEU A 80 21.40 -1.84 8.14
C LEU A 80 22.42 -2.35 9.18
N HIS A 81 21.97 -2.74 10.36
CA HIS A 81 22.81 -3.36 11.39
C HIS A 81 23.10 -4.83 11.04
N VAL A 82 22.08 -5.56 10.59
CA VAL A 82 22.18 -6.99 10.25
C VAL A 82 22.84 -7.24 8.89
N CYS A 83 22.62 -6.37 7.89
CA CYS A 83 23.22 -6.53 6.57
C CYS A 83 24.69 -6.10 6.54
N ARG A 84 25.54 -6.92 5.91
CA ARG A 84 26.96 -6.60 5.72
C ARG A 84 27.16 -5.48 4.69
N HIS A 85 26.32 -5.42 3.65
CA HIS A 85 26.42 -4.45 2.55
C HIS A 85 25.36 -3.35 2.61
N LYS A 86 25.53 -2.42 3.56
CA LYS A 86 24.63 -1.30 3.88
C LYS A 86 24.15 -0.48 2.67
N TRP A 87 25.10 -0.05 1.82
CA TRP A 87 24.80 0.79 0.66
C TRP A 87 24.00 0.04 -0.41
N LEU A 88 24.24 -1.25 -0.58
CA LEU A 88 23.53 -2.06 -1.55
C LEU A 88 22.10 -2.33 -1.08
N TYR A 89 21.91 -2.55 0.23
CA TYR A 89 20.60 -2.66 0.84
C TYR A 89 19.77 -1.38 0.66
N LEU A 90 20.34 -0.20 0.90
CA LEU A 90 19.67 1.09 0.67
C LEU A 90 19.28 1.30 -0.80
N LYS A 91 20.16 0.93 -1.75
CA LYS A 91 19.83 1.01 -3.18
C LYS A 91 18.69 0.08 -3.57
N TYR A 92 18.63 -1.10 -2.97
CA TYR A 92 17.58 -2.08 -3.23
C TYR A 92 16.25 -1.70 -2.58
N ASN A 93 16.31 -0.95 -1.48
CA ASN A 93 15.15 -0.52 -0.68
C ASN A 93 14.99 1.01 -0.68
N TRP A 94 15.24 1.65 -1.84
CA TRP A 94 15.17 3.11 -1.97
C TRP A 94 13.78 3.68 -1.67
N LEU A 95 12.72 2.88 -1.85
CA LEU A 95 11.35 3.25 -1.50
C LEU A 95 11.18 3.47 0.02
N ASN A 96 11.82 2.64 0.85
CA ASN A 96 11.83 2.84 2.31
C ASN A 96 12.52 4.16 2.67
N ALA A 97 13.67 4.44 2.05
CA ALA A 97 14.39 5.69 2.28
C ALA A 97 13.54 6.92 1.90
N LEU A 98 12.81 6.87 0.78
CA LEU A 98 11.90 7.95 0.40
C LEU A 98 10.70 8.10 1.36
N ILE A 99 10.14 7.00 1.86
CA ILE A 99 9.06 7.06 2.85
C ILE A 99 9.55 7.69 4.15
N ILE A 100 10.74 7.32 4.64
CA ILE A 100 11.36 7.90 5.83
C ILE A 100 11.63 9.38 5.64
N LEU A 101 12.22 9.77 4.51
CA LEU A 101 12.48 11.18 4.20
C LEU A 101 11.19 11.98 4.09
N GLY A 102 10.19 11.46 3.36
CA GLY A 102 8.91 12.15 3.15
C GLY A 102 8.10 12.31 4.44
N SER A 103 8.00 11.26 5.26
CA SER A 103 7.31 11.32 6.55
C SER A 103 8.08 12.18 7.57
N GLY A 104 9.41 12.08 7.62
CA GLY A 104 10.25 12.89 8.51
C GLY A 104 10.17 14.39 8.19
N LEU A 105 10.22 14.76 6.90
CA LEU A 105 10.01 16.16 6.46
C LEU A 105 8.57 16.62 6.72
N GLY A 106 7.59 15.71 6.61
CA GLY A 106 6.19 15.97 6.94
C GLY A 106 5.98 16.31 8.42
N LEU A 107 6.73 15.68 9.32
CA LEU A 107 6.72 15.93 10.77
C LEU A 107 7.51 17.19 11.17
N ALA A 108 8.67 17.44 10.52
CA ALA A 108 9.52 18.60 10.79
C ALA A 108 8.88 19.93 10.33
N GLY A 109 7.87 19.89 9.47
CA GLY A 109 7.17 21.06 8.91
C GLY A 109 6.18 21.77 9.84
N LEU A 110 6.30 21.66 11.16
CA LEU A 110 5.47 22.40 12.14
C LEU A 110 6.32 23.44 12.89
N PRO A 111 5.94 24.73 13.05
CA PRO A 111 4.93 25.55 12.36
C PRO A 111 5.58 26.70 11.57
N GLY A 112 5.35 26.78 10.26
CA GLY A 112 5.83 27.94 9.49
C GLY A 112 5.45 27.85 8.03
N GLU A 113 4.95 28.96 7.50
CA GLU A 113 4.53 29.41 6.15
C GLU A 113 4.92 28.63 4.87
N TRP A 114 5.74 27.58 4.93
CA TRP A 114 6.12 26.67 3.83
C TRP A 114 5.03 25.62 3.49
N LEU A 115 3.76 26.00 3.63
CA LEU A 115 2.56 25.16 3.55
C LEU A 115 2.38 24.31 2.27
N PRO A 116 2.74 24.77 1.05
CA PRO A 116 2.51 23.97 -0.16
C PRO A 116 3.49 22.80 -0.29
N VAL A 117 4.77 23.01 0.02
CA VAL A 117 5.83 22.02 -0.20
C VAL A 117 5.67 20.85 0.76
N VAL A 118 5.41 21.11 2.04
CA VAL A 118 5.17 20.06 3.04
C VAL A 118 3.95 19.22 2.67
N ARG A 119 2.87 19.85 2.19
CA ARG A 119 1.66 19.15 1.74
C ARG A 119 1.92 18.29 0.50
N LEU A 120 2.73 18.77 -0.46
CA LEU A 120 3.13 18.00 -1.64
C LEU A 120 4.01 16.80 -1.27
N LEU A 121 5.01 17.00 -0.39
CA LEU A 121 5.86 15.92 0.13
C LEU A 121 5.04 14.86 0.87
N ARG A 122 4.00 15.31 1.57
CA ARG A 122 3.06 14.43 2.27
C ARG A 122 2.28 13.54 1.34
N ILE A 123 1.62 14.14 0.34
CA ILE A 123 0.93 13.40 -0.72
C ILE A 123 1.90 12.43 -1.41
N ALA A 124 3.14 12.87 -1.65
CA ALA A 124 4.17 12.02 -2.25
C ALA A 124 4.47 10.80 -1.37
N TYR A 125 4.75 10.93 -0.06
CA TYR A 125 5.06 9.76 0.77
C TYR A 125 3.85 8.84 0.92
N VAL A 126 2.62 9.36 1.07
CA VAL A 126 1.41 8.52 1.17
C VAL A 126 1.24 7.71 -0.12
N THR A 127 1.45 8.35 -1.27
CA THR A 127 1.42 7.69 -2.58
C THR A 127 2.49 6.62 -2.68
N LEU A 128 3.72 6.88 -2.20
CA LEU A 128 4.81 5.91 -2.19
C LEU A 128 4.54 4.73 -1.23
N ALA A 129 3.95 4.99 -0.06
CA ALA A 129 3.53 3.96 0.89
C ALA A 129 2.42 3.06 0.30
N LEU A 130 1.44 3.66 -0.39
CA LEU A 130 0.42 2.95 -1.13
C LEU A 130 1.01 2.12 -2.28
N ALA A 131 1.93 2.70 -3.05
CA ALA A 131 2.63 1.99 -4.11
C ALA A 131 3.38 0.77 -3.57
N ARG A 132 4.07 0.92 -2.42
CA ARG A 132 4.73 -0.18 -1.70
C ARG A 132 3.74 -1.27 -1.32
N MET A 133 2.61 -0.88 -0.72
CA MET A 133 1.56 -1.82 -0.28
C MET A 133 1.00 -2.61 -1.48
N ILE A 134 0.60 -1.91 -2.54
CA ILE A 134 0.06 -2.54 -3.76
C ILE A 134 1.09 -3.47 -4.38
N ALA A 135 2.33 -3.02 -4.48
CA ALA A 135 3.39 -3.81 -5.05
C ALA A 135 3.67 -5.08 -4.22
N SER A 136 3.57 -4.99 -2.88
CA SER A 136 3.66 -6.14 -1.98
C SER A 136 2.49 -7.10 -2.15
N LEU A 137 1.25 -6.61 -2.26
CA LEU A 137 0.07 -7.42 -2.53
C LEU A 137 0.14 -8.14 -3.89
N ARG A 138 0.67 -7.48 -4.92
CA ARG A 138 0.89 -8.10 -6.24
C ARG A 138 1.85 -9.28 -6.18
N LEU A 139 2.72 -9.37 -5.18
CA LEU A 139 3.60 -10.53 -5.00
C LEU A 139 2.85 -11.75 -4.45
N LEU A 140 1.73 -11.53 -3.76
CA LEU A 140 0.87 -12.58 -3.22
C LEU A 140 -0.14 -13.07 -4.26
N LEU A 141 -0.54 -12.18 -5.18
CA LEU A 141 -1.40 -12.52 -6.30
C LEU A 141 -0.62 -13.37 -7.29
N SER A 142 -0.96 -14.66 -7.36
CA SER A 142 -0.44 -15.54 -8.41
C SER A 142 -0.85 -14.98 -9.77
N ALA A 143 0.13 -14.65 -10.61
CA ALA A 143 -0.09 -14.11 -11.96
C ALA A 143 -1.00 -15.02 -12.82
N ARG A 144 -1.07 -16.31 -12.48
CA ARG A 144 -1.97 -17.27 -13.13
C ARG A 144 -3.42 -17.17 -12.64
N ALA A 145 -3.65 -16.87 -11.36
CA ALA A 145 -4.99 -16.86 -10.77
C ALA A 145 -5.82 -15.62 -11.15
N VAL A 146 -5.17 -14.48 -11.40
CA VAL A 146 -5.83 -13.22 -11.77
C VAL A 146 -6.76 -13.34 -12.99
N PRO A 147 -6.32 -13.88 -14.15
CA PRO A 147 -7.22 -14.04 -15.29
C PRO A 147 -8.36 -15.03 -15.03
N TYR A 148 -8.11 -16.13 -14.30
CA TYR A 148 -9.18 -17.07 -13.96
C TYR A 148 -10.23 -16.44 -13.03
N ALA A 149 -9.80 -15.70 -12.02
CA ALA A 149 -10.69 -14.98 -11.11
C ALA A 149 -11.52 -13.92 -11.86
N PHE A 150 -10.90 -13.21 -12.81
CA PHE A 150 -11.59 -12.22 -13.64
C PHE A 150 -12.66 -12.86 -14.53
N VAL A 151 -12.33 -13.97 -15.20
CA VAL A 151 -13.28 -14.69 -16.07
C VAL A 151 -14.42 -15.26 -15.25
N LEU A 152 -14.13 -15.95 -14.14
CA LEU A 152 -15.16 -16.52 -13.27
C LEU A 152 -16.05 -15.43 -12.65
N GLY A 153 -15.45 -14.33 -12.20
CA GLY A 153 -16.16 -13.16 -11.69
C GLY A 153 -17.06 -12.53 -12.75
N SER A 154 -16.60 -12.42 -13.99
CA SER A 154 -17.39 -11.91 -15.10
C SER A 154 -18.57 -12.82 -15.45
N ILE A 155 -18.35 -14.14 -15.49
CA ILE A 155 -19.42 -15.13 -15.75
C ILE A 155 -20.48 -15.07 -14.65
N THR A 156 -20.05 -15.08 -13.39
CA THR A 156 -20.97 -15.03 -12.24
C THR A 156 -21.74 -13.70 -12.18
N LEU A 157 -21.10 -12.58 -12.51
CA LEU A 157 -21.74 -11.27 -12.60
C LEU A 157 -22.79 -11.24 -13.72
N LEU A 158 -22.46 -11.71 -14.93
CA LEU A 158 -23.39 -11.76 -16.06
C LEU A 158 -24.57 -12.71 -15.80
N ALA A 159 -24.31 -13.87 -15.21
CA ALA A 159 -25.35 -14.83 -14.85
C ALA A 159 -26.29 -14.27 -13.78
N SER A 160 -25.74 -13.61 -12.76
CA SER A 160 -26.54 -12.94 -11.71
C SER A 160 -27.33 -11.77 -12.28
N GLY A 161 -26.74 -10.97 -13.17
CA GLY A 161 -27.42 -9.86 -13.84
C GLY A 161 -28.57 -10.32 -14.74
N ALA A 162 -28.41 -11.43 -15.45
CA ALA A 162 -29.49 -12.07 -16.19
C ALA A 162 -30.59 -12.60 -15.26
N GLY A 163 -30.21 -13.18 -14.11
CA GLY A 163 -31.13 -13.64 -13.09
C GLY A 163 -32.00 -12.50 -12.54
N PHE A 164 -31.38 -11.37 -12.17
CA PHE A 164 -32.11 -10.19 -11.70
C PHE A 164 -33.01 -9.60 -12.79
N TYR A 165 -32.55 -9.51 -14.04
CA TYR A 165 -33.40 -9.06 -15.14
C TYR A 165 -34.65 -9.94 -15.36
N TRP A 166 -34.58 -11.23 -15.08
CA TRP A 166 -35.71 -12.14 -15.28
C TRP A 166 -36.66 -12.22 -14.08
N LEU A 167 -36.12 -12.15 -12.86
CA LEU A 167 -36.87 -12.37 -11.62
C LEU A 167 -37.42 -11.07 -11.01
N GLU A 168 -36.75 -9.94 -11.23
CA GLU A 168 -37.06 -8.68 -10.58
C GLU A 168 -37.99 -7.82 -11.47
N PRO A 169 -39.26 -7.59 -11.08
CA PRO A 169 -40.24 -6.89 -11.90
C PRO A 169 -39.97 -5.39 -12.06
N THR A 170 -39.09 -4.83 -11.23
CA THR A 170 -38.66 -3.42 -11.26
C THR A 170 -37.54 -3.15 -12.25
N ILE A 171 -36.93 -4.20 -12.82
CA ILE A 171 -35.80 -4.10 -13.75
C ILE A 171 -36.32 -4.26 -15.17
N HIS A 172 -36.03 -3.29 -16.03
CA HIS A 172 -36.55 -3.24 -17.39
C HIS A 172 -35.47 -3.42 -18.46
N SER A 173 -34.19 -3.44 -18.07
CA SER A 173 -33.08 -3.71 -18.97
C SER A 173 -32.03 -4.65 -18.39
N PHE A 174 -31.31 -5.36 -19.26
CA PHE A 174 -30.18 -6.20 -18.84
C PHE A 174 -29.09 -5.38 -18.13
N GLY A 175 -28.89 -4.11 -18.52
CA GLY A 175 -27.92 -3.22 -17.88
C GLY A 175 -28.27 -2.91 -16.42
N GLU A 176 -29.55 -2.69 -16.13
CA GLU A 176 -30.05 -2.49 -14.76
C GLU A 176 -29.90 -3.77 -13.91
N GLY A 177 -30.19 -4.94 -14.50
CA GLY A 177 -29.95 -6.23 -13.85
C GLY A 177 -28.47 -6.46 -13.52
N LEU A 178 -27.58 -6.12 -14.45
CA LEU A 178 -26.13 -6.22 -14.25
C LEU A 178 -25.63 -5.23 -13.18
N TRP A 179 -26.17 -4.02 -13.15
CA TRP A 179 -25.87 -3.04 -12.12
C TRP A 179 -26.31 -3.53 -10.73
N LEU A 180 -27.52 -4.09 -10.61
CA LEU A 180 -28.01 -4.67 -9.36
C LEU A 180 -27.14 -5.84 -8.90
N ALA A 181 -26.75 -6.73 -9.82
CA ALA A 181 -25.83 -7.82 -9.53
C ALA A 181 -24.48 -7.31 -9.02
N PHE A 182 -23.97 -6.23 -9.62
CA PHE A 182 -22.70 -5.64 -9.24
C PHE A 182 -22.74 -5.03 -7.84
N ILE A 183 -23.75 -4.20 -7.52
CA ILE A 183 -23.84 -3.58 -6.19
C ILE A 183 -24.08 -4.61 -5.08
N THR A 184 -24.84 -5.68 -5.37
CA THR A 184 -25.07 -6.81 -4.46
C THR A 184 -23.77 -7.60 -4.24
N GLY A 185 -23.06 -7.95 -5.32
CA GLY A 185 -21.79 -8.67 -5.26
C GLY A 185 -20.66 -7.85 -4.62
N ALA A 186 -20.69 -6.52 -4.79
CA ALA A 186 -19.77 -5.59 -4.14
C ALA A 186 -20.14 -5.27 -2.69
N THR A 187 -21.25 -5.82 -2.17
CA THR A 187 -21.76 -5.57 -0.80
C THR A 187 -22.04 -4.09 -0.49
N VAL A 188 -22.41 -3.34 -1.53
CA VAL A 188 -22.79 -1.91 -1.44
C VAL A 188 -24.30 -1.75 -1.30
N GLY A 189 -25.05 -2.61 -2.01
CA GLY A 189 -26.52 -2.59 -2.10
C GLY A 189 -27.22 -3.33 -0.97
#